data_AF-A0A9W8II14-F1
#
_entry.id   AF-A0A9W8II14-F1
#
_cell.length_a   1.000
_cell.length_b   1.000
_cell.length_c   1.000
_cell.angle_alpha   90.00
_cell.angle_beta   90.00
_cell.angle_gamma   90.00
#
_symmetry.space_group_name_H-M   'P 1'
#
loop_
_entity.id
_entity.type
_entity.pdbx_description
1 polymer ?
#
loop_
_entity_poly.entity_id
_entity_poly.type
_entity_poly.pdbx_seq_one_letter_code
_entity_poly.pdbx_strand_id
1 'polypeptide(L)'
;MPVVDVQSTDLICRTHDMTYKAEPFVIEAGQDIRITWSKEKMTSPYTGIDPVEPCVFWLSPLEKKGVGKVWSKIHEYTNDGGEDAANWCSAKIVNSKNYYDFTIPGEIIPGKYLLRTEIIDIISAGKTNYADFTMGPHFYSNCLVLDITGNDTAPLKNPVSIIDVYKPYYKKPFYVEGTKNNLFKLPGPAPYTTGKP
;
A
#
# COMPACT_ATOMS: atom_id res chain seq x y z
N MET A 1 -1.17 -0.94 -16.28
CA MET A 1 -0.61 -2.29 -16.09
C MET A 1 -0.01 -2.35 -14.70
N PRO A 2 -0.30 -3.39 -13.91
CA PRO A 2 0.33 -3.60 -12.61
C PRO A 2 1.83 -3.87 -12.79
N VAL A 3 2.62 -3.60 -11.74
CA VAL A 3 3.96 -4.16 -11.62
C VAL A 3 3.80 -5.60 -11.12
N VAL A 4 4.50 -6.55 -11.72
CA VAL A 4 4.41 -7.99 -11.37
C VAL A 4 5.77 -8.58 -11.01
N ASP A 5 6.85 -7.96 -11.48
CA ASP A 5 8.21 -8.35 -11.14
C ASP A 5 8.59 -7.75 -9.79
N VAL A 6 8.70 -8.60 -8.76
CA VAL A 6 9.08 -8.17 -7.40
C VAL A 6 10.53 -7.70 -7.28
N GLN A 7 11.34 -7.83 -8.34
CA GLN A 7 12.70 -7.31 -8.40
C GLN A 7 12.78 -5.98 -9.15
N SER A 8 11.72 -5.57 -9.85
CA SER A 8 11.70 -4.31 -10.59
C SER A 8 11.68 -3.13 -9.64
N THR A 9 12.53 -2.13 -9.92
CA THR A 9 12.50 -0.83 -9.25
C THR A 9 11.18 -0.09 -9.45
N ASP A 10 10.38 -0.47 -10.45
CA ASP A 10 9.05 0.10 -10.69
C ASP A 10 8.08 -0.19 -9.53
N LEU A 11 8.37 -1.18 -8.67
CA LEU A 11 7.61 -1.39 -7.43
C LEU A 11 7.65 -0.17 -6.50
N ILE A 12 8.67 0.68 -6.58
CA ILE A 12 8.84 1.82 -5.67
C ILE A 12 7.74 2.85 -5.96
N CYS A 13 7.70 3.40 -7.17
CA CYS A 13 6.76 4.48 -7.55
C CYS A 13 6.15 4.34 -8.95
N ARG A 14 6.35 3.21 -9.65
CA ARG A 14 5.88 2.89 -11.01
C ARG A 14 6.36 3.80 -12.15
N THR A 15 6.85 5.00 -11.85
CA THR A 15 7.60 5.84 -12.77
C THR A 15 9.08 5.68 -12.44
N HIS A 16 9.81 4.92 -13.26
CA HIS A 16 11.26 4.75 -13.12
C HIS A 16 11.97 6.10 -13.06
N ASP A 17 11.42 7.10 -13.76
CA ASP A 17 11.77 8.49 -13.63
C ASP A 17 10.81 9.18 -12.65
N MET A 18 11.28 9.35 -11.42
CA MET A 18 10.72 10.35 -10.50
C MET A 18 11.04 11.78 -10.99
N THR A 19 10.78 12.06 -12.27
CA THR A 19 10.80 13.39 -12.89
C THR A 19 9.58 14.16 -12.39
N TYR A 20 9.49 14.32 -11.07
CA TYR A 20 8.41 14.99 -10.38
C TYR A 20 8.32 16.45 -10.85
N LYS A 21 7.34 16.70 -11.72
CA LYS A 21 6.84 18.05 -12.01
C LYS A 21 5.56 18.37 -11.22
N ALA A 22 5.18 17.53 -10.26
CA ALA A 22 4.02 17.79 -9.40
C ALA A 22 4.43 18.71 -8.25
N GLU A 23 3.67 19.79 -8.04
CA GLU A 23 3.77 20.62 -6.85
C GLU A 23 3.49 19.77 -5.60
N PRO A 24 4.29 19.89 -4.52
CA PRO A 24 4.02 19.19 -3.27
C PRO A 24 2.63 19.53 -2.73
N PHE A 25 1.90 18.53 -2.26
CA PHE A 25 0.66 18.74 -1.53
C PHE A 25 0.97 19.08 -0.07
N VAL A 26 0.72 20.32 0.33
CA VAL A 26 1.00 20.81 1.68
C VAL A 26 -0.08 20.32 2.64
N ILE A 27 0.32 19.69 3.73
CA ILE A 27 -0.59 19.13 4.75
C ILE A 27 0.00 19.27 6.15
N GLU A 28 -0.86 19.35 7.17
CA GLU A 28 -0.41 19.24 8.56
C GLU A 28 -0.29 17.76 8.97
N ALA A 29 0.69 17.44 9.82
CA ALA A 29 0.73 16.14 10.49
C ALA A 29 -0.59 15.90 11.26
N GLY A 30 -1.17 14.71 11.16
CA GLY A 30 -2.45 14.39 11.78
C GLY A 30 -3.67 14.74 10.95
N GLN A 31 -3.49 15.37 9.79
CA GLN A 31 -4.60 15.72 8.90
C GLN A 31 -5.11 14.49 8.13
N ASP A 32 -6.43 14.43 7.94
CA ASP A 32 -7.05 13.50 7.00
C ASP A 32 -6.75 13.90 5.56
N ILE A 33 -6.40 12.92 4.75
CA ILE A 33 -6.21 13.10 3.32
C ILE A 33 -7.06 12.12 2.53
N ARG A 34 -7.51 12.57 1.36
CA ARG A 34 -8.25 11.77 0.39
C ARG A 34 -7.38 11.41 -0.79
N ILE A 35 -7.22 10.12 -1.03
CA ILE A 35 -6.60 9.62 -2.26
C ILE A 35 -7.70 9.25 -3.23
N THR A 36 -7.57 9.65 -4.49
CA THR A 36 -8.54 9.33 -5.54
C THR A 36 -7.85 8.54 -6.65
N TRP A 37 -8.48 7.44 -7.07
CA TRP A 37 -8.04 6.64 -8.20
C TRP A 37 -8.88 6.99 -9.43
N SER A 38 -8.25 7.03 -10.61
CA SER A 38 -8.94 7.35 -11.85
C SER A 38 -10.04 6.33 -12.16
N LYS A 39 -11.25 6.81 -12.47
CA LYS A 39 -12.43 5.97 -12.77
C LYS A 39 -12.17 4.89 -13.81
N GLU A 40 -11.50 5.23 -14.91
CA GLU A 40 -11.18 4.31 -16.01
C GLU A 40 -10.34 3.08 -15.61
N LYS A 41 -9.65 3.14 -14.45
CA LYS A 41 -8.75 2.08 -13.98
C LYS A 41 -9.31 1.31 -12.78
N MET A 42 -10.47 1.70 -12.28
CA MET A 42 -11.14 1.12 -11.11
C MET A 42 -12.47 0.44 -11.45
N THR A 43 -12.85 0.39 -12.73
CA THR A 43 -14.16 -0.09 -13.22
C THR A 43 -14.30 -1.60 -13.30
N SER A 44 -13.56 -2.40 -12.54
CA SER A 44 -13.85 -3.85 -12.55
C SER A 44 -15.11 -4.11 -11.72
N PRO A 45 -16.18 -4.68 -12.32
CA PRO A 45 -17.32 -5.12 -11.56
C PRO A 45 -16.87 -6.27 -10.68
N TYR A 46 -17.33 -6.30 -9.44
CA TYR A 46 -17.26 -7.47 -8.58
C TYR A 46 -17.93 -8.64 -9.30
N THR A 47 -17.19 -9.44 -10.06
CA THR A 47 -17.74 -10.58 -10.80
C THR A 47 -17.82 -11.85 -9.96
N GLY A 48 -17.77 -11.74 -8.63
CA GLY A 48 -18.08 -12.84 -7.71
C GLY A 48 -17.06 -13.98 -7.70
N ILE A 49 -15.77 -13.69 -7.95
CA ILE A 49 -14.68 -14.65 -7.72
C ILE A 49 -13.56 -13.94 -6.92
N ASP A 50 -13.72 -13.99 -5.60
CA ASP A 50 -12.84 -13.59 -4.47
C ASP A 50 -11.43 -13.07 -4.78
N PRO A 51 -11.27 -11.82 -5.26
CA PRO A 51 -9.95 -11.23 -5.33
C PRO A 51 -9.56 -10.69 -3.94
N VAL A 52 -8.39 -11.13 -3.44
CA VAL A 52 -7.78 -10.58 -2.22
C VAL A 52 -7.08 -9.29 -2.59
N GLU A 53 -7.70 -8.16 -2.24
CA GLU A 53 -7.29 -6.83 -2.70
C GLU A 53 -7.10 -5.82 -1.55
N PRO A 54 -6.08 -6.02 -0.69
CA PRO A 54 -5.73 -5.05 0.34
C PRO A 54 -5.18 -3.74 -0.25
N CYS A 55 -5.13 -2.72 0.60
CA CYS A 55 -4.34 -1.52 0.35
C CYS A 55 -3.33 -1.28 1.47
N VAL A 56 -2.21 -0.67 1.10
CA VAL A 56 -1.13 -0.33 2.01
C VAL A 56 -0.49 0.98 1.60
N PHE A 57 -0.30 1.88 2.56
CA PHE A 57 0.33 3.18 2.33
C PHE A 57 1.62 3.29 3.13
N TRP A 58 2.64 3.86 2.48
CA TRP A 58 3.99 3.98 3.01
C TRP A 58 4.47 5.43 2.89
N LEU A 59 5.26 5.86 3.87
CA LEU A 59 5.93 7.16 3.84
C LEU A 59 7.44 6.97 3.77
N SER A 60 8.12 7.81 2.99
CA SER A 60 9.58 7.87 2.92
C SER A 60 10.04 9.32 2.79
N PRO A 61 11.15 9.74 3.42
CA PRO A 61 11.69 11.08 3.20
C PRO A 61 12.06 11.29 1.73
N LEU A 62 11.68 12.43 1.14
CA LEU A 62 11.80 12.69 -0.30
C LEU A 62 13.26 12.60 -0.79
N GLU A 63 14.21 13.05 0.03
CA GLU A 63 15.64 13.05 -0.30
C GLU A 63 16.22 11.64 -0.44
N LYS A 64 15.57 10.63 0.14
CA LYS A 64 15.96 9.21 -0.01
C LYS A 64 15.53 8.61 -1.34
N LYS A 65 14.66 9.31 -2.07
CA LYS A 65 14.15 8.90 -3.38
C LYS A 65 13.51 7.50 -3.39
N GLY A 66 13.01 7.04 -2.23
CA GLY A 66 12.43 5.72 -2.08
C GLY A 66 13.41 4.54 -2.17
N VAL A 67 14.73 4.79 -2.18
CA VAL A 67 15.74 3.72 -2.35
C VAL A 67 16.23 3.21 -1.00
N GLY A 68 16.26 1.89 -0.85
CA GLY A 68 16.76 1.21 0.34
C GLY A 68 15.73 1.14 1.47
N LYS A 69 16.21 0.96 2.71
CA LYS A 69 15.36 0.82 3.90
C LYS A 69 14.86 2.17 4.40
N VAL A 70 13.88 2.72 3.71
CA VAL A 70 13.42 4.12 3.90
C VAL A 70 11.91 4.28 3.94
N TRP A 71 11.15 3.19 3.79
CA TRP A 71 9.70 3.20 3.74
C TRP A 71 9.12 2.72 5.06
N SER A 72 8.29 3.52 5.70
CA SER A 72 7.56 3.12 6.90
C SER A 72 6.08 2.99 6.58
N LYS A 73 5.48 1.87 7.00
CA LYS A 73 4.06 1.63 6.80
C LYS A 73 3.27 2.58 7.71
N ILE A 74 2.40 3.38 7.11
CA ILE A 74 1.57 4.35 7.86
C ILE A 74 0.10 3.95 7.89
N HIS A 75 -0.31 3.12 6.93
CA HIS A 75 -1.68 2.65 6.83
C HIS A 75 -1.70 1.28 6.17
N GLU A 76 -2.58 0.41 6.62
CA GLU A 76 -2.98 -0.75 5.85
C GLU A 76 -4.43 -1.07 6.12
N TYR A 77 -5.09 -1.61 5.11
CA TYR A 77 -6.42 -2.13 5.25
C TYR A 77 -6.54 -3.39 4.41
N THR A 78 -6.96 -4.47 5.06
CA THR A 78 -7.09 -5.79 4.46
C THR A 78 -8.56 -6.12 4.26
N ASN A 79 -9.13 -7.01 5.07
CA ASN A 79 -10.54 -7.38 5.07
C ASN A 79 -11.10 -7.19 6.49
N ASP A 80 -12.30 -6.62 6.62
CA ASP A 80 -13.01 -6.40 7.90
C ASP A 80 -13.48 -7.70 8.60
N GLY A 81 -13.19 -8.85 8.01
CA GLY A 81 -13.54 -10.17 8.53
C GLY A 81 -14.43 -10.93 7.55
N GLY A 82 -14.22 -12.25 7.49
CA GLY A 82 -14.90 -13.14 6.54
C GLY A 82 -14.15 -13.27 5.21
N GLU A 83 -14.72 -14.09 4.31
CA GLU A 83 -14.14 -14.39 2.99
C GLU A 83 -14.75 -13.55 1.87
N ASP A 84 -15.69 -12.64 2.20
CA ASP A 84 -16.44 -11.87 1.22
C ASP A 84 -15.55 -10.85 0.49
N ALA A 85 -15.53 -10.94 -0.85
CA ALA A 85 -14.88 -10.01 -1.75
C ALA A 85 -15.25 -8.53 -1.49
N ALA A 86 -16.47 -8.27 -1.01
CA ALA A 86 -16.97 -6.92 -0.71
C ALA A 86 -16.25 -6.21 0.45
N ASN A 87 -15.49 -6.95 1.26
CA ASN A 87 -14.86 -6.41 2.47
C ASN A 87 -13.41 -5.95 2.26
N TRP A 88 -12.82 -6.20 1.09
CA TRP A 88 -11.44 -5.80 0.75
C TRP A 88 -11.29 -4.29 0.55
N CYS A 89 -10.04 -3.81 0.49
CA CYS A 89 -9.80 -2.37 0.36
C CYS A 89 -10.31 -1.82 -0.97
N SER A 90 -9.95 -2.46 -2.09
CA SER A 90 -10.40 -2.07 -3.42
C SER A 90 -11.92 -1.91 -3.49
N ALA A 91 -12.62 -2.83 -2.83
CA ALA A 91 -14.06 -2.88 -2.75
C ALA A 91 -14.63 -1.60 -2.13
N LYS A 92 -14.10 -1.24 -0.95
CA LYS A 92 -14.42 0.02 -0.27
C LYS A 92 -14.12 1.24 -1.14
N ILE A 93 -12.99 1.25 -1.85
CA ILE A 93 -12.62 2.38 -2.72
C ILE A 93 -13.63 2.53 -3.86
N VAL A 94 -14.04 1.43 -4.52
CA VAL A 94 -15.06 1.43 -5.58
C VAL A 94 -16.40 1.95 -5.05
N ASN A 95 -16.84 1.45 -3.90
CA ASN A 95 -18.10 1.87 -3.26
C ASN A 95 -18.07 3.34 -2.82
N SER A 96 -16.88 3.83 -2.45
CA SER A 96 -16.59 5.23 -2.15
C SER A 96 -16.25 6.04 -3.40
N LYS A 97 -16.88 5.79 -4.56
CA LYS A 97 -16.71 6.60 -5.78
C LYS A 97 -15.23 6.81 -6.19
N ASN A 98 -14.40 5.79 -5.98
CA ASN A 98 -12.97 5.73 -6.25
C ASN A 98 -12.08 6.60 -5.35
N TYR A 99 -12.48 6.86 -4.10
CA TYR A 99 -11.62 7.49 -3.12
C TYR A 99 -11.43 6.66 -1.84
N TYR A 100 -10.34 6.95 -1.14
CA TYR A 100 -10.03 6.41 0.18
C TYR A 100 -9.53 7.53 1.07
N ASP A 101 -10.11 7.64 2.27
CA ASP A 101 -9.71 8.62 3.27
C ASP A 101 -8.84 7.93 4.32
N PHE A 102 -7.74 8.57 4.73
CA PHE A 102 -6.91 8.12 5.83
C PHE A 102 -6.19 9.29 6.49
N THR A 103 -5.80 9.10 7.75
CA THR A 103 -5.12 10.13 8.54
C THR A 103 -3.60 10.01 8.38
N ILE A 104 -2.93 11.12 8.10
CA ILE A 104 -1.47 11.18 8.14
C ILE A 104 -1.01 11.12 9.59
N PRO A 105 0.05 10.36 9.92
CA PRO A 105 0.52 10.29 11.30
C PRO A 105 0.81 11.66 11.92
N GLY A 106 0.27 11.91 13.10
CA GLY A 106 0.33 13.22 13.77
C GLY A 106 1.62 13.55 14.49
N GLU A 107 2.55 12.60 14.61
CA GLU A 107 3.76 12.74 15.43
C GLU A 107 5.05 12.82 14.60
N ILE A 108 4.96 12.88 13.26
CA ILE A 108 6.11 12.83 12.38
C ILE A 108 6.84 14.17 12.26
N ILE A 109 8.16 14.08 12.12
CA ILE A 109 9.01 15.24 11.82
C ILE A 109 8.50 15.94 10.54
N PRO A 110 8.27 17.27 10.57
CA PRO A 110 7.91 18.04 9.38
C PRO A 110 8.95 17.92 8.26
N GLY A 111 8.51 17.97 7.01
CA GLY A 111 9.39 17.93 5.86
C GLY A 111 8.73 17.36 4.60
N LYS A 112 9.53 17.15 3.57
CA LYS A 112 9.07 16.62 2.29
C LYS A 112 9.14 15.11 2.27
N TYR A 113 8.04 14.47 1.90
CA TYR A 113 7.91 13.01 1.88
C TYR A 113 7.37 12.51 0.55
N LEU A 114 7.77 11.29 0.21
CA LEU A 114 7.05 10.43 -0.73
C LEU A 114 5.97 9.68 0.04
N LEU A 115 4.72 9.85 -0.36
CA LEU A 115 3.61 8.98 0.00
C LEU A 115 3.41 7.97 -1.12
N ARG A 116 3.68 6.69 -0.83
CA ARG A 116 3.40 5.58 -1.74
C ARG A 116 2.07 4.96 -1.36
N THR A 117 1.11 4.98 -2.28
CA THR A 117 -0.18 4.30 -2.14
C THR A 117 -0.21 3.08 -3.04
N GLU A 118 -0.76 1.98 -2.54
CA GLU A 118 -0.78 0.72 -3.27
C GLU A 118 -2.07 -0.05 -2.99
N ILE A 119 -2.64 -0.59 -4.08
CA ILE A 119 -3.58 -1.71 -4.05
C ILE A 119 -2.81 -2.92 -4.57
N ILE A 120 -2.94 -4.06 -3.91
CA ILE A 120 -2.31 -5.31 -4.33
C ILE A 120 -3.42 -6.28 -4.71
N ASP A 121 -3.40 -6.77 -5.93
CA ASP A 121 -4.36 -7.76 -6.42
C ASP A 121 -3.73 -9.15 -6.42
N ILE A 122 -4.41 -10.08 -5.75
CA ILE A 122 -3.96 -11.47 -5.57
C ILE A 122 -5.00 -12.39 -6.20
N ILE A 123 -4.99 -12.41 -7.54
CA ILE A 123 -5.92 -13.12 -8.44
C ILE A 123 -6.04 -14.65 -8.16
N SER A 124 -5.12 -15.25 -7.42
CA SER A 124 -5.13 -16.69 -7.10
C SER A 124 -5.82 -17.07 -5.78
N ALA A 125 -6.26 -16.10 -4.98
CA ALA A 125 -6.78 -16.39 -3.63
C ALA A 125 -8.17 -17.04 -3.59
N GLY A 126 -8.95 -16.93 -4.67
CA GLY A 126 -10.30 -17.50 -4.80
C GLY A 126 -10.39 -18.87 -5.48
N LYS A 127 -9.26 -19.48 -5.89
CA LYS A 127 -9.27 -20.87 -6.37
C LYS A 127 -8.96 -21.78 -5.19
N THR A 128 -9.91 -22.64 -4.83
CA THR A 128 -9.83 -23.68 -3.78
C THR A 128 -8.62 -24.62 -3.89
N ASN A 129 -7.88 -24.57 -5.01
CA ASN A 129 -6.56 -25.16 -5.16
C ASN A 129 -5.49 -24.05 -5.22
N TYR A 130 -4.98 -23.66 -4.04
CA TYR A 130 -3.91 -22.69 -3.79
C TYR A 130 -2.52 -23.06 -4.40
N ALA A 131 -2.47 -23.64 -5.59
CA ALA A 131 -1.24 -24.20 -6.15
C ALA A 131 -0.74 -23.49 -7.43
N ASP A 132 -1.55 -22.62 -8.04
CA ASP A 132 -1.14 -21.90 -9.25
C ASP A 132 -0.85 -20.42 -8.96
N PHE A 133 0.30 -20.17 -8.33
CA PHE A 133 0.87 -18.84 -8.14
C PHE A 133 1.78 -18.41 -9.29
N THR A 134 1.64 -19.00 -10.49
CA THR A 134 2.54 -18.75 -11.62
C THR A 134 2.65 -17.27 -12.00
N MET A 135 1.65 -16.46 -11.67
CA MET A 135 1.62 -15.02 -11.97
C MET A 135 2.07 -14.12 -10.79
N GLY A 136 2.03 -14.60 -9.54
CA GLY A 136 2.34 -13.78 -8.37
C GLY A 136 1.35 -12.62 -8.12
N PRO A 137 1.62 -11.77 -7.12
CA PRO A 137 0.81 -10.57 -6.84
C PRO A 137 0.96 -9.48 -7.91
N HIS A 138 -0.12 -8.75 -8.16
CA HIS A 138 -0.18 -7.59 -9.03
C HIS A 138 -0.17 -6.30 -8.21
N PHE A 139 0.85 -5.46 -8.39
CA PHE A 139 1.05 -4.24 -7.60
C PHE A 139 0.61 -2.99 -8.37
N TYR A 140 -0.36 -2.26 -7.82
CA TYR A 140 -0.85 -0.98 -8.33
C TYR A 140 -0.33 0.17 -7.45
N SER A 141 0.99 0.38 -7.47
CA SER A 141 1.66 1.42 -6.69
C SER A 141 1.75 2.76 -7.41
N ASN A 142 1.56 3.85 -6.67
CA ASN A 142 1.79 5.22 -7.11
C ASN A 142 2.44 6.04 -5.98
N CYS A 143 3.18 7.09 -6.33
CA CYS A 143 3.78 7.99 -5.36
C CYS A 143 3.32 9.44 -5.54
N LEU A 144 3.12 10.11 -4.42
CA LEU A 144 2.77 11.53 -4.30
C LEU A 144 3.86 12.23 -3.49
N VAL A 145 4.11 13.51 -3.77
CA VAL A 145 4.99 14.35 -2.95
C VAL A 145 4.13 15.13 -1.96
N LEU A 146 4.41 14.96 -0.68
CA LEU A 146 3.80 15.72 0.41
C LEU A 146 4.83 16.70 0.98
N ASP A 147 4.36 17.87 1.38
CA ASP A 147 5.10 18.80 2.24
C ASP A 147 4.37 18.87 3.59
N ILE A 148 4.89 18.14 4.57
CA ILE A 148 4.23 17.94 5.86
C ILE A 148 4.71 19.01 6.83
N THR A 149 3.79 19.81 7.35
CA THR A 149 4.03 20.83 8.36
C THR A 149 3.67 20.32 9.76
N GLY A 150 4.18 20.99 10.78
CA GLY A 150 3.98 20.62 12.18
C GLY A 150 5.16 21.05 13.05
N ASN A 151 5.22 20.56 14.28
CA ASN A 151 6.33 20.79 15.21
C ASN A 151 6.82 19.49 15.89
N ASP A 152 6.34 18.35 15.42
CA ASP A 152 6.66 17.06 16.03
C ASP A 152 8.07 16.58 15.67
N THR A 153 8.55 15.60 16.44
CA THR A 153 9.95 15.16 16.39
C THR A 153 10.11 13.65 16.26
N ALA A 154 9.03 12.88 16.10
CA ALA A 154 9.15 11.43 15.98
C ALA A 154 9.64 11.06 14.57
N PRO A 155 10.73 10.29 14.45
CA PRO A 155 11.14 9.74 13.17
C PRO A 155 10.15 8.66 12.72
N LEU A 156 10.15 8.38 11.41
CA LEU A 156 9.41 7.25 10.87
C LEU A 156 9.91 5.92 11.48
N LYS A 157 8.97 5.05 11.85
CA LYS A 157 9.23 3.80 12.58
C LYS A 157 9.31 2.60 11.64
N ASN A 158 10.24 1.68 11.94
CA ASN A 158 10.41 0.40 11.23
C ASN A 158 10.61 0.55 9.70
N PRO A 159 11.56 1.38 9.24
CA PRO A 159 11.74 1.58 7.81
C PRO A 159 12.24 0.30 7.12
N VAL A 160 11.64 0.00 5.97
CA VAL A 160 11.93 -1.16 5.13
C VAL A 160 12.20 -0.75 3.69
N SER A 161 12.74 -1.69 2.92
CA SER A 161 12.86 -1.58 1.47
C SER A 161 11.65 -2.25 0.84
N ILE A 162 10.94 -1.54 -0.04
CA ILE A 162 9.76 -2.09 -0.74
C ILE A 162 10.13 -3.36 -1.52
N ILE A 163 11.30 -3.35 -2.18
CA ILE A 163 11.80 -4.52 -2.91
C ILE A 163 12.04 -5.69 -1.95
N ASP A 164 12.72 -5.46 -0.82
CA ASP A 164 13.04 -6.53 0.12
C ASP A 164 11.78 -7.10 0.80
N VAL A 165 10.75 -6.26 1.00
CA VAL A 165 9.45 -6.66 1.56
C VAL A 165 8.71 -7.61 0.61
N TYR A 166 8.74 -7.37 -0.70
CA TYR A 166 7.98 -8.16 -1.68
C TYR A 166 8.77 -9.30 -2.33
N LYS A 167 10.11 -9.25 -2.32
CA LYS A 167 10.97 -10.30 -2.89
C LYS A 167 10.65 -11.73 -2.41
N PRO A 168 10.35 -11.99 -1.12
CA PRO A 168 9.99 -13.34 -0.66
C PRO A 168 8.72 -13.91 -1.30
N TYR A 169 7.90 -13.05 -1.90
CA TYR A 169 6.58 -13.38 -2.42
C TYR A 169 6.52 -13.52 -3.94
N TYR A 170 7.68 -13.64 -4.59
CA TYR A 170 7.74 -14.01 -6.00
C TYR A 170 7.01 -15.35 -6.20
N LYS A 171 5.88 -15.32 -6.92
CA LYS A 171 5.03 -16.50 -7.15
C LYS A 171 4.60 -17.19 -5.85
N LYS A 172 4.35 -16.43 -4.80
CA LYS A 172 3.79 -16.92 -3.53
C LYS A 172 2.69 -15.99 -3.01
N PRO A 173 1.71 -16.51 -2.26
CA PRO A 173 0.68 -15.70 -1.63
C PRO A 173 1.18 -15.02 -0.35
N PHE A 174 0.40 -14.07 0.15
CA PHE A 174 0.61 -13.41 1.44
C PHE A 174 -0.16 -14.13 2.56
N TYR A 175 0.27 -15.34 2.93
CA TYR A 175 -0.33 -16.10 4.03
C TYR A 175 0.65 -16.36 5.18
N VAL A 176 0.12 -16.52 6.38
CA VAL A 176 0.87 -16.99 7.55
C VAL A 176 0.94 -18.52 7.51
N GLU A 177 2.09 -19.05 7.06
CA GLU A 177 2.39 -20.49 7.12
C GLU A 177 2.28 -21.01 8.57
N GLY A 178 1.63 -22.18 8.75
CA GLY A 178 1.51 -22.84 10.05
C GLY A 178 0.28 -22.45 10.88
N THR A 179 -0.61 -21.60 10.36
CA THR A 179 -1.93 -21.35 10.99
C THR A 179 -2.97 -22.31 10.43
N LYS A 180 -3.90 -22.79 11.27
CA LYS A 180 -4.95 -23.74 10.85
C LYS A 180 -5.80 -23.27 9.66
N ASN A 181 -5.83 -21.95 9.39
CA ASN A 181 -6.67 -21.32 8.39
C ASN A 181 -5.90 -20.46 7.36
N ASN A 182 -4.56 -20.52 7.31
CA ASN A 182 -3.74 -19.66 6.43
C ASN A 182 -4.23 -18.19 6.41
N LEU A 183 -4.14 -17.51 7.55
CA LEU A 183 -4.62 -16.12 7.62
C LEU A 183 -3.84 -15.21 6.67
N PHE A 184 -4.56 -14.36 5.95
CA PHE A 184 -3.97 -13.34 5.10
C PHE A 184 -3.17 -12.35 5.95
N LYS A 185 -1.94 -12.04 5.54
CA LYS A 185 -1.09 -11.04 6.22
C LYS A 185 -0.28 -10.26 5.20
N LEU A 186 -0.51 -8.95 5.15
CA LEU A 186 0.29 -8.05 4.32
C LEU A 186 1.78 -8.12 4.69
N PRO A 187 2.68 -8.15 3.69
CA PRO A 187 4.12 -8.08 3.91
C PRO A 187 4.56 -6.84 4.69
N GLY A 188 5.71 -6.98 5.37
CA GLY A 188 6.34 -5.88 6.11
C GLY A 188 5.84 -5.72 7.55
N PRO A 189 6.34 -4.70 8.26
CA PRO A 189 5.92 -4.40 9.64
C PRO A 189 4.45 -3.98 9.69
N ALA A 190 3.84 -4.04 10.88
CA ALA A 190 2.55 -3.40 11.10
C ALA A 190 2.65 -1.88 10.85
N PRO A 191 1.55 -1.21 10.45
CA PRO A 191 1.51 0.24 10.46
C PRO A 191 1.89 0.73 11.85
N TYR A 192 2.74 1.75 11.94
CA TYR A 192 2.95 2.32 13.25
C TYR A 192 1.73 3.14 13.63
N THR A 193 1.17 2.87 14.81
CA THR A 193 0.04 3.61 15.36
C THR A 193 0.54 4.94 15.88
N THR A 194 -0.17 6.02 15.55
CA THR A 194 -0.03 7.28 16.26
C THR A 194 -0.44 7.06 17.71
N GLY A 195 0.38 7.58 18.61
CA GLY A 195 0.19 7.41 20.03
C GLY A 195 0.84 8.57 20.74
N LYS A 196 0.15 9.72 20.74
CA LYS A 196 0.16 10.46 22.00
C LYS A 196 -0.64 9.59 22.97
N PRO A 197 -0.06 9.15 24.10
CA PRO A 197 -0.83 8.47 25.14
C PRO A 197 -2.02 9.33 25.58
#